data_AF-F4SE16-F1
#
_entry.id   AF-F4SE16-F1
#
_cell.length_a   1.000
_cell.length_b   1.000
_cell.length_c   1.000
_cell.angle_alpha   90.00
_cell.angle_beta   90.00
_cell.angle_gamma   90.00
#
_symmetry.space_group_name_H-M   'P 1'
#
loop_
_entity.id
_entity.type
_entity.pdbx_description
1 polymer ?
#
loop_
_entity_poly.entity_id
_entity_poly.type
_entity_poly.pdbx_seq_one_letter_code
_entity_poly.pdbx_strand_id
1 'polypeptide(L)'
;MMSLPPNGLLPKTYGVTGPISINGPTCPEGFSTTVLMDELKARCTFESPEDARAREFVLGRLNLLVKEFVIKVSPALGMSDHVARETGGNIFTFGQFKPKPYIMS
;
A
#
# COMPACT_ATOMS: atom_id res chain seq x y z
N MET A 1 17.62 22.64 -23.38
CA MET A 1 16.53 22.81 -22.39
C MET A 1 15.40 21.88 -22.78
N MET A 2 14.87 21.07 -21.87
CA MET A 2 13.72 20.21 -22.14
C MET A 2 12.49 21.11 -22.36
N SER A 3 11.85 21.00 -23.53
CA SER A 3 10.62 21.74 -23.84
C SER A 3 9.50 21.27 -22.91
N LEU A 4 8.79 22.20 -22.28
CA LEU A 4 7.61 21.87 -21.47
C LEU A 4 6.51 21.24 -22.33
N PRO A 5 5.81 20.21 -21.83
CA PRO A 5 4.61 19.70 -22.49
C PRO A 5 3.49 20.76 -22.50
N PRO A 6 2.55 20.69 -23.47
CA PRO A 6 1.55 21.73 -23.74
C PRO A 6 0.60 22.03 -22.56
N ASN A 7 0.57 21.16 -21.54
CA ASN A 7 -0.30 21.32 -20.37
C ASN A 7 0.38 21.99 -19.16
N GLY A 8 1.62 22.48 -19.28
CA GLY A 8 2.32 23.23 -18.21
C GLY A 8 2.65 22.43 -16.95
N LEU A 9 2.21 21.17 -16.84
CA LEU A 9 2.54 20.27 -15.76
C LEU A 9 3.92 19.64 -16.02
N LEU A 10 4.86 19.90 -15.13
CA LEU A 10 6.13 19.19 -15.11
C LEU A 10 5.86 17.69 -14.87
N PRO A 11 6.45 16.79 -15.68
CA PRO A 11 6.33 15.36 -15.45
C PRO A 11 6.75 15.02 -14.02
N LYS A 12 5.98 14.15 -13.35
CA LYS A 12 6.33 13.69 -12.00
C LYS A 12 7.66 12.94 -12.05
N THR A 13 8.71 13.54 -11.49
CA THR A 13 10.02 12.91 -11.37
C THR A 13 10.05 11.96 -10.19
N TYR A 14 10.56 10.74 -10.41
CA TYR A 14 10.78 9.75 -9.36
C TYR A 14 12.29 9.60 -9.13
N GLY A 15 12.77 10.04 -7.96
CA GLY A 15 14.20 10.08 -7.63
C GLY A 15 14.84 11.45 -7.86
N VAL A 16 16.15 11.53 -7.67
CA VAL A 16 16.93 12.79 -7.75
C VAL A 16 17.59 13.04 -9.11
N THR A 17 17.64 12.01 -9.97
CA THR A 17 18.16 12.09 -11.35
C THR A 17 17.05 11.84 -12.37
N GLY A 18 17.25 12.31 -13.60
CA GLY A 18 16.35 11.98 -14.71
C GLY A 18 16.34 10.47 -15.04
N PRO A 19 15.31 10.00 -15.77
CA PRO A 19 15.24 8.61 -16.21
C PRO A 19 16.36 8.29 -17.21
N ILE A 20 16.89 7.07 -17.15
CA ILE A 20 17.89 6.57 -18.12
C ILE A 20 17.23 6.34 -19.49
N SER A 21 16.00 5.85 -19.51
CA SER A 21 15.21 5.62 -20.72
C SER A 21 13.74 5.88 -20.43
N ILE A 22 13.02 6.37 -21.44
CA ILE A 22 11.55 6.56 -21.43
C ILE A 22 10.84 5.67 -22.45
N ASN A 23 11.57 4.75 -23.09
CA ASN A 23 11.01 3.83 -24.07
C ASN A 23 10.10 2.82 -23.37
N GLY A 24 8.94 2.54 -23.98
CA GLY A 24 8.07 1.46 -23.54
C GLY A 24 8.63 0.07 -23.88
N PRO A 25 8.04 -1.01 -23.32
CA PRO A 25 8.47 -2.37 -23.61
C PRO A 25 8.17 -2.77 -25.06
N THR A 26 9.04 -3.59 -25.62
CA THR A 26 8.86 -4.25 -26.92
C THR A 26 7.97 -5.48 -26.80
N CYS A 27 7.44 -5.99 -27.92
CA CYS A 27 6.61 -7.21 -27.91
C CYS A 27 7.31 -8.43 -27.28
N PRO A 28 8.61 -8.73 -27.56
CA PRO A 28 9.31 -9.84 -26.91
C PRO A 28 9.48 -9.66 -25.38
N GLU A 29 9.70 -8.43 -24.91
CA GLU A 29 9.77 -8.13 -23.47
C GLU A 29 8.41 -8.30 -22.79
N GLY A 30 7.33 -7.94 -23.47
CA GLY A 30 5.96 -8.21 -23.03
C GLY A 30 5.72 -9.71 -22.86
N PHE A 31 6.09 -10.52 -23.86
CA PHE A 31 6.00 -11.98 -23.75
C PHE A 31 6.82 -12.54 -22.59
N SER A 32 8.05 -12.05 -22.41
CA SER A 32 8.93 -12.46 -21.29
C SER A 32 8.33 -12.13 -19.92
N THR A 33 7.64 -10.99 -19.81
CA THR A 33 6.91 -10.59 -18.60
C THR A 33 5.78 -11.58 -18.30
N THR A 34 5.02 -12.01 -19.30
CA THR A 34 3.96 -13.01 -19.12
C THR A 34 4.52 -14.34 -18.62
N VAL A 35 5.59 -14.84 -19.26
CA VAL A 35 6.24 -16.11 -18.85
C VAL A 35 6.76 -16.03 -17.41
N LEU A 36 7.36 -14.91 -17.02
CA LEU A 36 7.79 -14.68 -15.63
C LEU A 36 6.62 -14.72 -14.65
N MET A 37 5.49 -14.08 -14.99
CA MET A 37 4.32 -14.06 -14.12
C MET A 37 3.72 -15.46 -13.94
N ASP A 38 3.67 -16.27 -15.01
CA ASP A 38 3.17 -17.63 -14.95
C ASP A 38 4.04 -18.53 -14.06
N GLU A 39 5.37 -18.40 -14.17
CA GLU A 39 6.31 -19.14 -13.31
C GLU A 39 6.17 -18.74 -11.83
N LEU A 40 6.03 -17.44 -11.52
CA LEU A 40 5.83 -16.96 -10.15
C LEU A 40 4.51 -17.49 -9.55
N LYS A 41 3.45 -17.54 -10.36
CA LYS A 41 2.17 -18.14 -9.95
C LYS A 41 2.32 -19.65 -9.69
N ALA A 42 3.02 -20.37 -10.57
CA ALA A 42 3.29 -21.80 -10.43
C ALA A 42 4.09 -22.12 -9.16
N ARG A 43 4.97 -21.21 -8.73
CA ARG A 43 5.73 -21.31 -7.47
C ARG A 43 4.96 -20.84 -6.23
N CYS A 44 3.68 -20.50 -6.37
CA CYS A 44 2.82 -20.01 -5.28
C CYS A 44 3.44 -18.83 -4.51
N THR A 45 4.15 -17.92 -5.19
CA THR A 45 4.77 -16.75 -4.53
C THR A 45 3.78 -15.65 -4.19
N PHE A 46 2.54 -15.76 -4.66
CA PHE A 46 1.46 -14.82 -4.41
C PHE A 46 0.58 -15.33 -3.29
N GLU A 47 0.13 -14.40 -2.45
CA GLU A 47 -0.84 -14.67 -1.40
C GLU A 47 -2.19 -15.09 -2.00
N SER A 48 -2.86 -16.04 -1.36
CA SER A 48 -4.20 -16.46 -1.78
C SER A 48 -5.25 -15.37 -1.45
N PRO A 49 -6.35 -15.28 -2.20
CA PRO A 49 -7.45 -14.37 -1.85
C PRO A 49 -8.02 -14.63 -0.45
N GLU A 50 -7.94 -15.87 0.04
CA GLU A 50 -8.42 -16.24 1.37
C GLU A 50 -7.50 -15.72 2.47
N ASP A 51 -6.19 -15.92 2.32
CA ASP A 51 -5.18 -15.40 3.27
C ASP A 51 -5.21 -13.86 3.32
N ALA A 52 -5.39 -13.21 2.17
CA ALA A 52 -5.56 -11.76 2.09
C ALA A 52 -6.79 -11.28 2.89
N ARG A 53 -7.94 -11.95 2.74
CA ARG A 53 -9.16 -11.65 3.53
C ARG A 53 -8.97 -11.91 5.01
N ALA A 54 -8.31 -13.02 5.38
CA ALA A 54 -8.03 -13.35 6.76
C ALA A 54 -7.17 -12.26 7.43
N ARG A 55 -6.13 -11.78 6.73
CA ARG A 55 -5.32 -10.64 7.19
C ARG A 55 -6.13 -9.36 7.35
N GLU A 56 -6.97 -9.03 6.37
CA GLU A 56 -7.84 -7.84 6.46
C GLU A 56 -8.76 -7.91 7.69
N PHE A 57 -9.36 -9.07 7.94
CA PHE A 57 -10.19 -9.30 9.11
C PHE A 57 -9.42 -9.09 10.42
N VAL A 58 -8.23 -9.67 10.55
CA VAL A 58 -7.37 -9.51 11.74
C VAL A 58 -6.96 -8.06 11.94
N LEU A 59 -6.59 -7.33 10.87
CA LEU A 59 -6.28 -5.90 10.94
C LEU A 59 -7.48 -5.07 11.39
N GLY A 60 -8.69 -5.40 10.91
CA GLY A 60 -9.92 -4.77 11.39
C GLY A 60 -10.12 -4.96 12.90
N ARG A 61 -9.91 -6.18 13.41
CA ARG A 61 -9.99 -6.49 14.85
C ARG A 61 -8.92 -5.74 15.65
N LEU A 62 -7.68 -5.70 15.17
CA LEU A 62 -6.60 -4.96 15.82
C LEU A 62 -6.91 -3.46 15.89
N ASN A 63 -7.48 -2.89 14.84
CA ASN A 63 -7.87 -1.48 14.84
C ASN A 63 -8.93 -1.18 15.91
N LEU A 64 -9.91 -2.06 16.09
CA LEU A 64 -10.91 -1.94 17.16
C LEU A 64 -10.24 -2.02 18.55
N LEU A 65 -9.35 -2.98 18.76
CA LEU A 65 -8.64 -3.14 20.03
C LEU A 65 -7.77 -1.92 20.36
N VAL A 66 -7.11 -1.32 19.37
CA VAL A 66 -6.31 -0.10 19.57
C VAL A 66 -7.20 1.08 19.98
N LYS A 67 -8.37 1.24 19.37
CA LYS A 67 -9.34 2.28 19.77
C LYS A 67 -9.84 2.07 21.18
N GLU A 68 -10.20 0.84 21.54
CA GLU A 68 -10.60 0.51 22.91
C GLU A 68 -9.47 0.76 23.92
N PHE A 69 -8.23 0.43 23.55
CA PHE A 69 -7.06 0.69 24.38
C PHE A 69 -6.90 2.19 24.63
N VAL A 70 -6.98 3.04 23.59
CA VAL A 70 -6.90 4.50 23.73
C VAL A 70 -7.96 5.00 24.71
N ILE A 71 -9.22 4.59 24.52
CA ILE A 71 -10.32 4.98 25.42
C ILE A 71 -10.04 4.58 26.89
N LYS A 72 -9.46 3.39 27.11
CA LYS A 72 -9.16 2.88 28.46
C LYS A 72 -8.01 3.63 29.15
N VAL A 73 -6.99 4.08 28.40
CA VAL A 73 -5.83 4.77 29.00
C VAL A 73 -6.03 6.29 29.13
N SER A 74 -6.90 6.88 28.31
CA SER A 74 -7.20 8.31 28.31
C SER A 74 -7.55 8.93 29.68
N PRO A 75 -8.36 8.30 30.56
CA PRO A 75 -8.68 8.86 31.88
C PRO A 75 -7.45 9.03 32.77
N ALA A 76 -6.51 8.07 32.72
CA ALA A 76 -5.26 8.14 33.49
C ALA A 76 -4.34 9.28 33.00
N LEU A 77 -4.57 9.78 31.77
CA LEU A 77 -3.88 10.92 31.17
C LEU A 77 -4.64 12.25 31.37
N GLY A 78 -5.71 12.26 32.16
CA GLY A 78 -6.50 13.46 32.45
C GLY A 78 -7.48 13.87 31.35
N MET A 79 -7.76 12.99 30.37
CA MET A 79 -8.74 13.25 29.31
C MET A 79 -10.16 12.90 29.79
N SER A 80 -11.16 13.69 29.36
CA SER A 80 -12.58 13.37 29.56
C SER A 80 -13.03 12.25 28.62
N ASP A 81 -14.10 11.52 28.99
CA ASP A 81 -14.66 10.43 28.17
C ASP A 81 -15.05 10.88 26.75
N HIS A 82 -15.52 12.13 26.62
CA HIS A 82 -15.83 12.72 25.31
C HIS A 82 -14.57 12.84 24.46
N VAL A 83 -13.52 13.46 25.01
CA VAL A 83 -12.24 13.65 24.33
C VAL A 83 -11.57 12.30 24.03
N ALA A 84 -11.66 11.33 24.94
CA ALA A 84 -11.12 9.98 24.75
C ALA A 84 -11.74 9.26 23.55
N ARG A 85 -13.06 9.38 23.36
CA ARG A 85 -13.77 8.79 22.20
C ARG A 85 -13.49 9.52 20.89
N GLU A 86 -13.31 10.83 20.94
CA GLU A 86 -12.98 11.64 19.75
C GLU A 86 -11.51 11.53 19.32
N THR A 87 -10.59 11.32 20.27
CA THR A 87 -9.15 11.13 20.01
C THR A 87 -8.91 9.94 19.07
N GLY A 88 -9.77 8.92 19.15
CA GLY A 88 -9.76 7.79 18.23
C GLY A 88 -8.54 6.89 18.42
N GLY A 89 -7.83 6.61 17.34
CA GLY A 89 -6.76 5.62 17.27
C GLY A 89 -6.83 4.86 15.95
N ASN A 90 -5.70 4.73 15.27
CA ASN A 90 -5.62 4.05 13.98
C ASN A 90 -4.33 3.23 13.88
N ILE A 91 -4.43 2.10 13.19
CA ILE A 91 -3.27 1.30 12.84
C ILE A 91 -2.87 1.56 11.39
N PHE A 92 -1.57 1.50 11.13
CA PHE A 92 -1.02 1.59 9.79
C PHE A 92 -0.11 0.40 9.54
N THR A 93 -0.24 -0.23 8.37
CA THR A 93 0.64 -1.30 7.94
C THR A 93 1.74 -0.74 7.04
N PHE A 94 2.96 -1.27 7.20
CA PHE A 94 4.13 -0.88 6.46
C PHE A 94 4.86 -2.10 5.92
N GLY A 95 5.82 -1.87 5.02
CA GLY A 95 6.60 -2.94 4.40
C GLY A 95 5.75 -3.90 3.59
N GLN A 96 6.14 -5.18 3.59
CA GLN A 96 5.53 -6.24 2.79
C GLN A 96 4.05 -6.51 3.11
N PHE A 97 3.61 -6.17 4.32
CA PHE A 97 2.23 -6.38 4.76
C PHE A 97 1.27 -5.25 4.36
N LYS A 98 1.79 -4.14 3.84
CA LYS A 98 0.95 -3.10 3.26
C LYS A 98 0.28 -3.64 2.00
N PRO A 99 -1.06 -3.60 1.89
CA PRO A 99 -1.75 -4.03 0.67
C PRO A 99 -1.18 -3.30 -0.54
N LYS A 100 -0.74 -4.08 -1.53
CA LYS A 100 -0.24 -3.53 -2.79
C LYS A 100 -1.43 -3.33 -3.72
N PRO A 101 -1.67 -2.12 -4.26
CA PRO A 101 -2.84 -1.83 -5.09
C PRO A 101 -2.87 -2.55 -6.45
N TYR A 102 -1.83 -3.32 -6.80
CA TYR A 102 -1.63 -3.88 -8.15
C TYR A 102 -1.15 -5.33 -8.16
N ILE A 103 -1.64 -6.16 -7.24
CA ILE A 103 -1.45 -7.62 -7.36
C ILE A 103 -2.82 -8.27 -7.35
N MET A 104 -3.64 -8.01 -8.37
CA MET A 104 -4.71 -8.89 -8.88
C MET A 104 -5.25 -8.29 -10.19
N SER A 105 -4.65 -8.70 -11.31
CA SER A 105 -5.31 -8.97 -12.61
C SER A 105 -4.25 -9.46 -13.58
#